data_AF-A0A8T4UPU8-F1
#
_entry.id   AF-A0A8T4UPU8-F1
#
_cell.length_a   1.000
_cell.length_b   1.000
_cell.length_c   1.000
_cell.angle_alpha   90.00
_cell.angle_beta   90.00
_cell.angle_gamma   90.00
#
_symmetry.space_group_name_H-M   'P 1'
#
loop_
_entity.id
_entity.type
_entity.pdbx_description
1 polymer ?
#
loop_
_entity_poly.entity_id
_entity_poly.type
_entity_poly.pdbx_seq_one_letter_code
_entity_poly.pdbx_strand_id
1 'polypeptide(L)'
;MLKKLSLFFNKFFKQLFRGKKQIKLGLYGPPNSGKTTLANRICRDWIGEEMGSVSNIPHETREIHIKEKITVESKGKKLSFNLVDTPGIATRIDYEDFLKEGLKRKEARDRAKEATKGVVESIKWLDDMDAIIVVLDSTMDPYSQVNITIIGNIAARNIPVLIAANKVDLKKADLKKIEAAFPQYKVLGISAEYGDNIENFYESLFELV
;
A
#
# COMPACT_ATOMS: atom_id res chain seq x y z
N MET A 1 -27.80 -6.66 14.24
CA MET A 1 -26.87 -7.40 13.34
C MET A 1 -25.41 -7.00 13.54
N LEU A 2 -25.06 -5.71 13.62
CA LEU A 2 -23.68 -5.20 13.75
C LEU A 2 -22.83 -5.83 14.87
N LYS A 3 -23.38 -6.05 16.08
CA LYS A 3 -22.64 -6.70 17.19
C LYS A 3 -22.36 -8.19 16.96
N LYS A 4 -23.18 -8.91 16.18
CA LYS A 4 -22.93 -10.33 15.87
C LYS A 4 -21.83 -10.51 14.82
N LEU A 5 -21.75 -9.58 13.87
CA LEU A 5 -20.75 -9.58 12.80
C LEU A 5 -19.33 -9.34 13.37
N SER A 6 -19.17 -8.36 14.28
CA SER A 6 -17.87 -8.07 14.92
C SER A 6 -17.39 -9.19 15.86
N LEU A 7 -18.31 -9.95 16.45
CA LEU A 7 -18.00 -11.11 17.29
C LEU A 7 -17.57 -12.32 16.46
N PHE A 8 -18.17 -12.52 15.28
CA PHE A 8 -17.80 -13.59 14.34
C PHE A 8 -16.39 -13.34 13.77
N PHE A 9 -16.13 -12.10 13.34
CA PHE A 9 -14.81 -11.62 12.94
C PHE A 9 -13.75 -11.87 14.01
N ASN A 10 -13.98 -11.43 15.24
CA ASN A 10 -13.00 -11.59 16.32
C ASN A 10 -12.65 -13.05 16.63
N LYS A 11 -13.57 -13.99 16.41
CA LYS A 11 -13.37 -15.41 16.74
C LYS A 11 -12.58 -16.14 15.66
N PHE A 12 -12.95 -15.94 14.39
CA PHE A 12 -12.25 -16.53 13.23
C PHE A 12 -10.80 -15.98 13.13
N PHE A 13 -10.63 -14.67 13.33
CA PHE A 13 -9.33 -13.99 13.28
C PHE A 13 -8.42 -14.28 14.50
N LYS A 14 -8.95 -14.73 15.63
CA LYS A 14 -8.15 -15.18 16.80
C LYS A 14 -7.51 -16.56 16.59
N GLN A 15 -8.08 -17.39 15.73
CA GLN A 15 -7.64 -18.76 15.55
C GLN A 15 -6.54 -18.86 14.48
N LEU A 16 -6.50 -17.96 13.50
CA LEU A 16 -5.60 -18.03 12.34
C LEU A 16 -4.24 -17.34 12.55
N PHE A 17 -4.19 -16.16 13.18
CA PHE A 17 -2.93 -15.48 13.54
C PHE A 17 -2.18 -16.10 14.73
N ARG A 18 -2.55 -17.32 15.14
CA ARG A 18 -1.93 -18.02 16.27
C ARG A 18 -0.51 -18.52 15.95
N GLY A 19 -0.15 -18.63 14.66
CA GLY A 19 1.15 -19.14 14.19
C GLY A 19 2.27 -18.10 14.05
N LYS A 20 1.97 -16.87 13.58
CA LYS A 20 2.93 -15.76 13.48
C LYS A 20 2.50 -14.61 14.40
N LYS A 21 3.33 -14.30 15.41
CA LYS A 21 3.09 -13.19 16.37
C LYS A 21 3.17 -11.80 15.74
N GLN A 22 3.72 -11.70 14.54
CA GLN A 22 3.90 -10.47 13.77
C GLN A 22 3.79 -10.77 12.28
N ILE A 23 3.02 -9.97 11.55
CA ILE A 23 2.97 -9.99 10.09
C ILE A 23 3.46 -8.64 9.57
N LYS A 24 4.33 -8.67 8.56
CA LYS A 24 4.82 -7.49 7.83
C LYS A 24 4.09 -7.38 6.49
N LEU A 25 3.14 -6.45 6.40
CA LEU A 25 2.38 -6.18 5.18
C LEU A 25 2.91 -4.93 4.47
N GLY A 26 3.17 -5.07 3.18
CA GLY A 26 3.50 -3.95 2.31
C GLY A 26 2.25 -3.36 1.64
N LEU A 27 2.03 -2.05 1.75
CA LEU A 27 1.00 -1.32 0.99
C LEU A 27 1.68 -0.45 -0.08
N TYR A 28 1.58 -0.87 -1.33
CA TYR A 28 2.19 -0.21 -2.49
C TYR A 28 1.10 0.27 -3.45
N GLY A 29 1.38 1.22 -4.35
CA GLY A 29 0.35 1.80 -5.22
C GLY A 29 0.63 3.26 -5.59
N PRO A 30 0.09 3.77 -6.70
CA PRO A 30 0.29 5.16 -7.13
C PRO A 30 -0.21 6.15 -6.07
N PRO A 31 0.20 7.43 -6.14
CA PRO A 31 -0.39 8.47 -5.31
C PRO A 31 -1.90 8.45 -5.43
N ASN A 32 -2.60 8.74 -4.31
CA ASN A 32 -4.06 8.81 -4.28
C ASN A 32 -4.82 7.52 -4.60
N SER A 33 -4.16 6.35 -4.69
CA SER A 33 -4.88 5.08 -4.84
C SER A 33 -5.67 4.65 -3.59
N GLY A 34 -5.46 5.33 -2.46
CA GLY A 34 -6.15 5.07 -1.19
C GLY A 34 -5.42 4.07 -0.28
N LYS A 35 -4.11 3.88 -0.45
CA LYS A 35 -3.26 3.05 0.42
C LYS A 35 -3.42 3.41 1.90
N THR A 36 -3.39 4.71 2.18
CA THR A 36 -3.59 5.28 3.52
C THR A 36 -4.96 4.99 4.09
N THR A 37 -6.01 5.22 3.29
CA THR A 37 -7.39 4.94 3.69
C THR A 37 -7.55 3.46 4.04
N LEU A 38 -6.97 2.58 3.22
CA LEU A 38 -6.93 1.15 3.47
C LEU A 38 -6.17 0.83 4.76
N ALA A 39 -4.97 1.37 4.97
CA ALA A 39 -4.18 1.17 6.19
C ALA A 39 -4.96 1.56 7.46
N ASN A 40 -5.60 2.74 7.43
CA ASN A 40 -6.42 3.24 8.53
C ASN A 40 -7.61 2.32 8.81
N ARG A 41 -8.27 1.83 7.76
CA ARG A 41 -9.37 0.87 7.89
C ARG A 41 -8.91 -0.44 8.53
N ILE A 42 -7.81 -1.04 8.06
CA ILE A 42 -7.29 -2.29 8.62
C ILE A 42 -6.99 -2.11 10.11
N CYS A 43 -6.35 -1.01 10.49
CA CYS A 43 -6.04 -0.72 11.89
C CYS A 43 -7.30 -0.54 12.74
N ARG A 44 -8.27 0.23 12.25
CA ARG A 44 -9.55 0.44 12.94
C ARG A 44 -10.29 -0.88 13.14
N ASP A 45 -10.36 -1.72 12.10
CA ASP A 45 -11.11 -2.98 12.13
C ASP A 45 -10.45 -4.02 13.04
N TRP A 46 -9.11 -4.11 13.06
CA TRP A 46 -8.40 -5.21 13.73
C TRP A 46 -7.93 -4.87 15.14
N ILE A 47 -7.65 -3.61 15.41
CA ILE A 47 -6.98 -3.17 16.63
C ILE A 47 -7.88 -2.21 17.42
N GLY A 48 -8.88 -1.61 16.76
CA GLY A 48 -9.81 -0.68 17.38
C GLY A 48 -9.21 0.73 17.53
N GLU A 49 -8.08 0.98 16.89
CA GLU A 49 -7.36 2.26 16.93
C GLU A 49 -7.18 2.79 15.52
N GLU A 50 -7.38 4.09 15.35
CA GLU A 50 -6.93 4.75 14.14
C GLU A 50 -5.44 5.03 14.23
N MET A 51 -4.78 4.78 13.10
CA MET A 51 -3.38 5.08 12.83
C MET A 51 -2.99 6.56 13.02
N GLY A 52 -3.96 7.46 13.20
CA GLY A 52 -3.77 8.91 13.26
C GLY A 52 -3.97 9.61 11.92
N SER A 53 -3.72 10.92 11.88
CA SER A 53 -3.86 11.70 10.65
C SER A 53 -2.80 11.30 9.62
N VAL A 54 -3.26 11.02 8.42
CA VAL A 54 -2.39 10.85 7.27
C VAL A 54 -2.67 12.01 6.33
N SER A 55 -1.59 12.70 5.95
CA SER A 55 -1.64 13.84 5.04
C SER A 55 -2.21 13.39 3.70
N ASN A 56 -3.33 14.00 3.32
CA ASN A 56 -3.97 13.84 2.02
C ASN A 56 -3.38 14.79 0.96
N ILE A 57 -2.15 15.29 1.15
CA ILE A 57 -1.54 16.21 0.19
C ILE A 57 -0.59 15.45 -0.74
N PRO A 58 -0.97 15.24 -2.01
CA PRO A 58 -0.06 14.71 -3.01
C PRO A 58 1.02 15.77 -3.28
N HIS A 59 2.28 15.36 -3.28
CA HIS A 59 3.43 16.18 -3.69
C HIS A 59 3.84 17.36 -2.79
N GLU A 60 3.40 17.45 -1.53
CA GLU A 60 3.80 18.56 -0.64
C GLU A 60 4.68 18.12 0.54
N THR A 61 5.67 17.28 0.26
CA THR A 61 6.83 17.21 1.14
C THR A 61 8.06 17.11 0.28
N ARG A 62 8.88 18.15 0.39
CA ARG A 62 10.22 18.26 -0.19
C ARG A 62 11.13 17.11 0.27
N GLU A 63 10.72 16.29 1.21
CA GLU A 63 11.40 15.05 1.56
C GLU A 63 10.42 13.90 1.31
N ILE A 64 10.92 12.82 0.71
CA ILE A 64 10.15 11.59 0.51
C ILE A 64 9.82 11.04 1.90
N HIS A 65 8.69 11.44 2.46
CA HIS A 65 8.17 10.85 3.70
C HIS A 65 7.52 9.52 3.32
N ILE A 66 8.34 8.50 3.09
CA ILE A 66 7.87 7.12 3.23
C ILE A 66 7.39 7.02 4.68
N LYS A 67 6.09 6.77 4.89
CA LYS A 67 5.59 6.41 6.23
C LYS A 67 6.06 4.98 6.51
N GLU A 68 7.28 4.87 6.98
CA GLU A 68 7.94 3.61 7.27
C GLU A 68 7.42 2.99 8.58
N LYS A 69 7.17 1.67 8.52
CA LYS A 69 7.06 0.77 9.67
C LYS A 69 6.08 1.18 10.75
N ILE A 70 4.83 1.31 10.33
CA ILE A 70 3.73 1.44 11.27
C ILE A 70 3.60 0.10 11.96
N THR A 71 3.72 0.10 13.29
CA THR A 71 3.45 -1.08 14.10
C THR A 71 2.34 -0.75 15.05
N VAL A 72 1.26 -1.52 14.96
CA VAL A 72 0.12 -1.38 15.87
C VAL A 72 -0.01 -2.68 16.66
N GLU A 73 -0.15 -2.56 17.97
CA GLU A 73 -0.20 -3.70 18.89
C GLU A 73 -1.48 -3.64 19.73
N SER A 74 -2.23 -4.74 19.79
CA SER A 74 -3.39 -4.86 20.67
C SER A 74 -3.57 -6.29 21.13
N LYS A 75 -3.75 -6.47 22.44
CA LYS A 75 -4.02 -7.77 23.09
C LYS A 75 -3.01 -8.86 22.70
N GLY A 76 -1.73 -8.51 22.62
CA GLY A 76 -0.62 -9.42 22.30
C GLY A 76 -0.52 -9.84 20.82
N LYS A 77 -1.26 -9.18 19.93
CA LYS A 77 -1.11 -9.31 18.47
C LYS A 77 -0.43 -8.05 17.93
N LYS A 78 0.54 -8.23 17.03
CA LYS A 78 1.30 -7.16 16.41
C LYS A 78 1.11 -7.19 14.90
N LEU A 79 0.72 -6.07 14.33
CA LEU A 79 0.63 -5.90 12.88
C LEU A 79 1.56 -4.78 12.45
N SER A 80 2.43 -5.06 11.49
CA SER A 80 3.37 -4.09 10.94
C SER A 80 3.03 -3.81 9.48
N PHE A 81 2.85 -2.54 9.14
CA PHE A 81 2.64 -2.07 7.78
C PHE A 81 3.80 -1.23 7.32
N ASN A 82 4.18 -1.40 6.05
CA ASN A 82 5.01 -0.46 5.33
C ASN A 82 4.17 0.20 4.25
N LEU A 83 3.99 1.52 4.35
CA LEU A 83 3.25 2.30 3.36
C LEU A 83 4.24 2.95 2.40
N VAL A 84 4.22 2.53 1.14
CA VAL A 84 5.11 3.06 0.12
C VAL A 84 4.33 3.78 -0.96
N ASP A 85 4.65 5.07 -1.14
CA ASP A 85 4.10 5.86 -2.23
C ASP A 85 4.96 5.74 -3.48
N THR A 86 4.32 5.44 -4.60
CA THR A 86 5.00 4.99 -5.80
C THR A 86 5.89 6.02 -6.52
N PRO A 87 5.68 7.35 -6.44
CA PRO A 87 6.59 8.27 -7.14
C PRO A 87 8.04 8.00 -6.76
N GLY A 88 8.34 7.57 -5.54
CA GLY A 88 9.68 7.10 -5.18
C GLY A 88 10.14 5.91 -6.04
N ILE A 89 9.41 4.80 -6.04
CA ILE A 89 9.78 3.56 -6.76
C ILE A 89 9.83 3.75 -8.29
N ALA A 90 8.98 4.62 -8.83
CA ALA A 90 8.84 4.79 -10.28
C ALA A 90 9.69 5.92 -10.89
N THR A 91 10.33 6.77 -10.09
CA THR A 91 11.03 7.95 -10.60
C THR A 91 12.52 7.70 -10.79
N ARG A 92 13.01 7.95 -12.00
CA ARG A 92 14.45 8.17 -12.23
C ARG A 92 14.81 9.51 -11.62
N ILE A 93 15.68 9.49 -10.62
CA ILE A 93 16.10 10.71 -9.92
C ILE A 93 17.38 11.22 -10.57
N ASP A 94 17.28 12.40 -11.19
CA ASP A 94 18.42 13.12 -11.76
C ASP A 94 18.62 14.46 -11.05
N TYR A 95 19.88 14.79 -10.74
CA TYR A 95 20.19 16.08 -10.13
C TYR A 95 19.86 17.25 -11.08
N GLU A 96 19.83 17.00 -12.39
CA GLU A 96 19.45 18.00 -13.39
C GLU A 96 17.99 18.44 -13.26
N ASP A 97 17.11 17.59 -12.75
CA ASP A 97 15.71 17.98 -12.53
C ASP A 97 15.61 19.00 -11.40
N PHE A 98 16.43 18.87 -10.35
CA PHE A 98 16.51 19.85 -9.28
C PHE A 98 17.20 21.16 -9.71
N LEU A 99 18.10 21.11 -10.69
CA LEU A 99 18.69 22.34 -11.28
C LEU A 99 17.63 23.18 -12.01
N LYS A 100 16.69 22.54 -12.72
CA LYS A 100 15.58 23.23 -13.41
C LYS A 100 14.64 23.93 -12.42
N GLU A 101 14.50 23.37 -11.21
CA GLU A 101 13.77 23.94 -10.09
C GLU A 101 14.53 25.06 -9.35
N GLY A 102 15.68 25.49 -9.87
CA GLY A 102 16.45 26.63 -9.36
C GLY A 102 17.42 26.31 -8.22
N LEU A 103 17.63 25.02 -7.89
CA LEU A 103 18.64 24.65 -6.89
C LEU A 103 20.05 24.86 -7.44
N LYS A 104 20.99 25.24 -6.55
CA LYS A 104 22.40 25.30 -6.90
C LYS A 104 22.94 23.89 -7.14
N ARG A 105 23.91 23.74 -8.04
CA ARG A 105 24.45 22.43 -8.46
C ARG A 105 24.89 21.51 -7.33
N LYS A 106 25.46 22.05 -6.24
CA LYS A 106 25.85 21.26 -5.07
C LYS A 106 24.61 20.72 -4.34
N GLU A 107 23.68 21.61 -4.04
CA GLU A 107 22.42 21.29 -3.36
C GLU A 107 21.56 20.30 -4.15
N ALA A 108 21.42 20.52 -5.46
CA ALA A 108 20.73 19.62 -6.39
C ALA A 108 21.30 18.19 -6.37
N ARG A 109 22.62 18.05 -6.28
CA ARG A 109 23.28 16.73 -6.19
C ARG A 109 23.02 16.05 -4.85
N ASP A 110 23.08 16.79 -3.75
CA ASP A 110 22.82 16.24 -2.42
C ASP A 110 21.34 15.81 -2.32
N ARG A 111 20.43 16.61 -2.86
CA ARG A 111 19.00 16.31 -2.99
C ARG A 111 18.73 15.02 -3.78
N ALA A 112 19.37 14.88 -4.93
CA ALA A 112 19.21 13.69 -5.78
C ALA A 112 19.71 12.43 -5.07
N LYS A 113 20.83 12.51 -4.33
CA LYS A 113 21.33 11.39 -3.52
C LYS A 113 20.36 10.99 -2.42
N GLU A 114 19.83 11.96 -1.68
CA GLU A 114 18.84 11.72 -0.62
C GLU A 114 17.58 11.06 -1.17
N ALA A 115 17.02 11.61 -2.25
CA ALA A 115 15.86 11.04 -2.88
C ALA A 115 16.13 9.61 -3.39
N THR A 116 17.30 9.37 -4.02
CA THR A 116 17.70 8.03 -4.49
C THR A 116 17.81 7.04 -3.33
N LYS A 117 18.36 7.48 -2.19
CA LYS A 117 18.47 6.66 -0.99
C LYS A 117 17.10 6.24 -0.47
N GLY A 118 16.12 7.14 -0.41
CA GLY A 118 14.75 6.82 0.00
C GLY A 118 14.07 5.79 -0.91
N VAL A 119 14.34 5.86 -2.23
CA VAL A 119 13.87 4.85 -3.19
C VAL A 119 14.51 3.49 -2.93
N VAL A 120 15.83 3.44 -2.75
CA VAL A 120 16.55 2.20 -2.47
C VAL A 120 16.10 1.57 -1.15
N GLU A 121 15.87 2.37 -0.12
CA GLU A 121 15.34 1.91 1.17
C GLU A 121 13.94 1.30 0.98
N SER A 122 13.03 1.98 0.28
CA SER A 122 11.69 1.45 -0.08
C SER A 122 11.77 0.10 -0.79
N ILE A 123 12.76 -0.07 -1.67
CA ILE A 123 12.97 -1.32 -2.43
C ILE A 123 13.51 -2.43 -1.52
N LYS A 124 14.46 -2.15 -0.62
CA LYS A 124 14.98 -3.14 0.35
C LYS A 124 13.89 -3.64 1.29
N TRP A 125 12.94 -2.78 1.65
CA TRP A 125 11.82 -3.17 2.49
C TRP A 125 10.94 -4.24 1.86
N LEU A 126 10.83 -4.30 0.53
CA LEU A 126 10.07 -5.34 -0.15
C LEU A 126 10.55 -6.72 0.28
N ASP A 127 11.86 -6.95 0.31
CA ASP A 127 12.47 -8.26 0.56
C ASP A 127 12.19 -8.79 1.99
N ASP A 128 11.78 -7.91 2.90
CA ASP A 128 11.45 -8.23 4.29
C ASP A 128 9.96 -8.45 4.55
N MET A 129 9.08 -8.29 3.54
CA MET A 129 7.62 -8.40 3.71
C MET A 129 7.12 -9.84 3.64
N ASP A 130 6.14 -10.18 4.48
CA ASP A 130 5.43 -11.46 4.41
C ASP A 130 4.45 -11.49 3.21
N ALA A 131 3.83 -10.36 2.89
CA ALA A 131 2.98 -10.18 1.73
C ALA A 131 2.89 -8.71 1.32
N ILE A 132 2.54 -8.48 0.05
CA ILE A 132 2.37 -7.17 -0.54
C ILE A 132 0.93 -7.01 -1.07
N ILE A 133 0.31 -5.90 -0.72
CA ILE A 133 -0.93 -5.43 -1.32
C ILE A 133 -0.59 -4.25 -2.23
N VAL A 134 -0.91 -4.39 -3.52
CA VAL A 134 -0.84 -3.30 -4.49
C VAL A 134 -2.21 -2.66 -4.61
N VAL A 135 -2.35 -1.45 -4.09
CA VAL A 135 -3.59 -0.67 -4.12
C VAL A 135 -3.61 0.16 -5.39
N LEU A 136 -4.54 -0.14 -6.29
CA LEU A 136 -4.76 0.59 -7.54
C LEU A 136 -6.10 1.31 -7.50
N ASP A 137 -6.17 2.51 -8.08
CA ASP A 137 -7.44 3.21 -8.26
C ASP A 137 -8.20 2.58 -9.42
N SER A 138 -9.34 1.95 -9.14
CA SER A 138 -10.19 1.28 -10.14
C SER A 138 -10.81 2.21 -11.17
N THR A 139 -10.76 3.53 -10.95
CA THR A 139 -11.27 4.54 -11.91
C THR A 139 -10.22 5.03 -12.90
N MET A 140 -8.95 4.62 -12.71
CA MET A 140 -7.81 5.07 -13.50
C MET A 140 -7.35 4.00 -14.49
N ASP A 141 -6.49 4.39 -15.44
CA ASP A 141 -5.90 3.43 -16.37
C ASP A 141 -4.84 2.54 -15.68
N PRO A 142 -5.02 1.21 -15.60
CA PRO A 142 -4.05 0.33 -14.97
C PRO A 142 -2.69 0.33 -15.68
N TYR A 143 -2.63 0.64 -16.98
CA TYR A 143 -1.41 0.64 -17.79
C TYR A 143 -0.53 1.90 -17.62
N SER A 144 -0.82 2.77 -16.65
CA SER A 144 0.05 3.91 -16.37
C SER A 144 1.49 3.44 -16.10
N GLN A 145 2.48 4.22 -16.55
CA GLN A 145 3.90 3.92 -16.33
C GLN A 145 4.22 3.70 -14.85
N VAL A 146 3.56 4.46 -13.98
CA VAL A 146 3.65 4.36 -12.52
C VAL A 146 3.25 2.96 -12.06
N ASN A 147 2.08 2.47 -12.46
CA ASN A 147 1.59 1.13 -12.09
C ASN A 147 2.48 0.00 -12.64
N ILE A 148 2.85 0.09 -13.92
CA ILE A 148 3.73 -0.89 -14.56
C ILE A 148 5.06 -0.96 -13.81
N THR A 149 5.62 0.18 -13.40
CA THR A 149 6.89 0.21 -12.68
C THR A 149 6.77 -0.40 -11.28
N ILE A 150 5.69 -0.13 -10.53
CA ILE A 150 5.45 -0.79 -9.23
C ILE A 150 5.43 -2.30 -9.41
N ILE A 151 4.56 -2.77 -10.30
CA ILE A 151 4.26 -4.19 -10.46
C ILE A 151 5.47 -4.92 -11.03
N GLY A 152 6.19 -4.32 -11.99
CA GLY A 152 7.44 -4.87 -12.50
C GLY A 152 8.50 -5.03 -11.42
N ASN A 153 8.64 -4.04 -10.52
CA ASN A 153 9.57 -4.16 -9.39
C ASN A 153 9.14 -5.27 -8.41
N ILE A 154 7.84 -5.41 -8.12
CA ILE A 154 7.36 -6.45 -7.22
C ILE A 154 7.45 -7.84 -7.85
N ALA A 155 7.14 -7.97 -9.14
CA ALA A 155 7.15 -9.24 -9.89
C ALA A 155 8.53 -9.90 -9.91
N ALA A 156 9.61 -9.12 -9.79
CA ALA A 156 10.97 -9.63 -9.68
C ALA A 156 11.26 -10.34 -8.34
N ARG A 157 10.29 -10.43 -7.42
CA ARG A 157 10.45 -10.95 -6.07
C ARG A 157 9.51 -12.11 -5.80
N ASN A 158 9.97 -13.06 -4.98
CA ASN A 158 9.18 -14.21 -4.57
C ASN A 158 8.34 -13.90 -3.32
N ILE A 159 7.54 -12.84 -3.38
CA ILE A 159 6.68 -12.39 -2.28
C ILE A 159 5.23 -12.53 -2.74
N PRO A 160 4.33 -13.08 -1.91
CA PRO A 160 2.90 -13.12 -2.23
C PRO A 160 2.30 -11.72 -2.47
N VAL A 161 1.54 -11.56 -3.56
CA VAL A 161 0.93 -10.29 -3.96
C VAL A 161 -0.59 -10.41 -4.12
N LEU A 162 -1.32 -9.44 -3.57
CA LEU A 162 -2.74 -9.20 -3.82
C LEU A 162 -2.93 -7.79 -4.39
N ILE A 163 -3.71 -7.66 -5.47
CA ILE A 163 -4.10 -6.34 -5.98
C ILE A 163 -5.44 -5.94 -5.36
N ALA A 164 -5.45 -4.82 -4.65
CA ALA A 164 -6.65 -4.16 -4.17
C ALA A 164 -7.06 -3.06 -5.17
N ALA A 165 -8.02 -3.36 -6.04
CA ALA A 165 -8.65 -2.39 -6.94
C ALA A 165 -9.63 -1.53 -6.12
N ASN A 166 -9.13 -0.40 -5.61
CA ASN A 166 -9.84 0.46 -4.67
C ASN A 166 -10.78 1.45 -5.37
N LYS A 167 -11.70 2.04 -4.60
CA LYS A 167 -12.72 3.01 -5.04
C LYS A 167 -13.81 2.43 -5.94
N VAL A 168 -14.19 1.17 -5.74
CA VAL A 168 -15.25 0.51 -6.52
C VAL A 168 -16.64 1.12 -6.32
N ASP A 169 -16.80 1.94 -5.29
CA ASP A 169 -17.99 2.77 -5.06
C ASP A 169 -18.20 3.85 -6.14
N LEU A 170 -17.15 4.21 -6.89
CA LEU A 170 -17.22 5.23 -7.91
C LEU A 170 -17.75 4.66 -9.24
N LYS A 171 -18.63 5.40 -9.92
CA LYS A 171 -19.26 5.00 -11.19
C LYS A 171 -18.29 4.64 -12.32
N LYS A 172 -17.06 5.18 -12.28
CA LYS A 172 -16.02 4.94 -13.29
C LYS A 172 -15.17 3.71 -12.99
N ALA A 173 -15.41 3.02 -11.87
CA ALA A 173 -14.63 1.86 -11.47
C ALA A 173 -14.75 0.74 -12.50
N ASP A 174 -13.61 0.21 -12.94
CA ASP A 174 -13.52 -0.92 -13.86
C ASP A 174 -12.57 -1.98 -13.32
N LEU A 175 -13.12 -2.90 -12.54
CA LEU A 175 -12.38 -4.02 -11.98
C LEU A 175 -11.82 -4.95 -13.06
N LYS A 176 -12.62 -5.22 -14.10
CA LYS A 176 -12.25 -6.13 -15.20
C LYS A 176 -11.04 -5.61 -15.96
N LYS A 177 -10.92 -4.30 -16.12
CA LYS A 177 -9.75 -3.68 -16.75
C LYS A 177 -8.46 -3.94 -15.95
N ILE A 178 -8.53 -3.90 -14.62
CA ILE A 178 -7.37 -4.21 -13.76
C ILE A 178 -7.05 -5.71 -13.83
N GLU A 179 -8.05 -6.58 -13.75
CA GLU A 179 -7.89 -8.04 -13.89
C GLU A 179 -7.23 -8.40 -15.23
N ALA A 180 -7.67 -7.79 -16.32
CA ALA A 180 -7.10 -8.01 -17.65
C ALA A 180 -5.66 -7.48 -17.78
N ALA A 181 -5.32 -6.39 -17.08
CA ALA A 181 -3.98 -5.81 -17.11
C ALA A 181 -2.97 -6.64 -16.31
N PHE A 182 -3.41 -7.31 -15.25
CA PHE A 182 -2.56 -8.04 -14.31
C PHE A 182 -3.09 -9.45 -14.00
N PRO A 183 -3.29 -10.30 -15.02
CA PRO A 183 -3.98 -11.60 -14.87
C PRO A 183 -3.23 -12.62 -14.00
N GLN A 184 -1.94 -12.39 -13.75
CA GLN A 184 -1.10 -13.24 -12.89
C GLN A 184 -1.34 -13.03 -11.40
N TYR A 185 -2.05 -11.96 -11.01
CA TYR A 185 -2.32 -11.65 -9.60
C TYR A 185 -3.81 -11.80 -9.29
N LYS A 186 -4.12 -12.20 -8.05
CA LYS A 186 -5.48 -12.09 -7.53
C LYS A 186 -5.83 -10.61 -7.43
N VAL A 187 -6.95 -10.20 -8.02
CA VAL A 187 -7.47 -8.83 -7.94
C VAL A 187 -8.77 -8.85 -7.15
N LEU A 188 -8.91 -7.92 -6.22
CA LEU A 188 -10.14 -7.69 -5.49
C LEU A 188 -10.56 -6.23 -5.56
N GLY A 189 -11.79 -6.01 -6.01
CA GLY A 189 -12.45 -4.71 -5.92
C GLY A 189 -12.81 -4.38 -4.48
N ILE A 190 -12.42 -3.21 -3.97
CA ILE A 190 -12.77 -2.75 -2.61
C ILE A 190 -13.15 -1.27 -2.59
N SER A 191 -13.90 -0.86 -1.56
CA SER A 191 -13.95 0.55 -1.15
C SER A 191 -13.35 0.68 0.25
N ALA A 192 -12.11 1.17 0.32
CA ALA A 192 -11.46 1.39 1.62
C ALA A 192 -12.19 2.43 2.47
N GLU A 193 -12.80 3.43 1.83
CA GLU A 193 -13.55 4.51 2.50
C GLU A 193 -14.85 3.98 3.10
N TYR A 194 -15.70 3.35 2.25
CA TYR A 194 -17.05 2.94 2.64
C TYR A 194 -17.13 1.54 3.24
N GLY A 195 -16.10 0.72 3.08
CA GLY A 195 -16.04 -0.64 3.61
C GLY A 195 -16.51 -1.73 2.65
N ASP A 196 -16.82 -1.39 1.39
CA ASP A 196 -17.31 -2.36 0.42
C ASP A 196 -16.27 -3.45 0.14
N ASN A 197 -16.73 -4.70 0.20
CA ASN A 197 -15.95 -5.91 -0.08
C ASN A 197 -14.70 -6.11 0.81
N ILE A 198 -14.62 -5.42 1.95
CA ILE A 198 -13.47 -5.50 2.86
C ILE A 198 -13.37 -6.87 3.55
N GLU A 199 -14.49 -7.57 3.76
CA GLU A 199 -14.47 -8.92 4.34
C GLU A 199 -13.73 -9.91 3.42
N ASN A 200 -14.11 -9.96 2.13
CA ASN A 200 -13.46 -10.79 1.12
C ASN A 200 -11.99 -10.40 0.90
N PHE A 201 -11.66 -9.11 1.08
CA PHE A 201 -10.27 -8.65 1.10
C PHE A 201 -9.47 -9.27 2.24
N TYR A 202 -10.02 -9.31 3.45
CA TYR A 202 -9.34 -9.96 4.56
C TYR A 202 -9.21 -11.47 4.36
N GLU A 203 -10.26 -12.14 3.89
CA GLU A 203 -10.20 -13.58 3.57
C GLU A 203 -9.10 -13.88 2.54
N SER A 204 -9.01 -13.07 1.49
CA SER A 204 -7.97 -13.23 0.47
C SER A 204 -6.57 -12.89 0.95
N LEU A 205 -6.45 -11.93 1.88
CA LEU A 205 -5.18 -11.63 2.52
C LEU A 205 -4.70 -12.80 3.41
N PHE A 206 -5.63 -13.54 4.01
CA PHE A 206 -5.31 -14.74 4.77
C PHE A 206 -4.92 -15.93 3.91
N GLU A 207 -5.57 -16.12 2.77
CA GLU A 207 -5.16 -17.14 1.81
C GLU A 207 -3.75 -16.88 1.24
N LEU A 208 -3.31 -15.62 1.29
CA LEU A 208 -2.04 -15.16 0.74
C LEU A 208 -0.84 -15.42 1.67
N VAL A 209 -1.03 -15.51 2.99
CA VAL A 209 0.03 -15.55 4.03
C VAL A 209 -0.01 -16.81 4.86
#